data_AF-A0AAN6MEL8-F1
#
_entry.id   AF-A0AAN6MEL8-F1
#
_cell.length_a   1.000
_cell.length_b   1.000
_cell.length_c   1.000
_cell.angle_alpha   90.00
_cell.angle_beta   90.00
_cell.angle_gamma   90.00
#
_symmetry.space_group_name_H-M   'P 1'
#
loop_
_entity.id
_entity.type
_entity.pdbx_description
1 polymer ?
#
loop_
_entity_poly.entity_id
_entity_poly.type
_entity_poly.pdbx_seq_one_letter_code
_entity_poly.pdbx_strand_id
1 'polypeptide(L)'
;MSSLRAPVRGTYWMETIARRDTVPWGDDPMCQVFGNVLNYGATGNGVTDDTAAIKAAMNGGRRCGEKCNGSTTKNAIVIGNVLDRPLIIASSSFVGLGVLPTDEYTGGGIGTDGRGQEWFVNTANFYRQIRNVIIDVRNAPASEIMACLHYQVAQATNLQNVELRAGPGSKGIGGDVRLYGGAQQFTAQRLRFDGYDTAVHVFWDWGWVWKSVTMANVNVGFRFVAIDPSGSVGSASIVDSSFANVNTAVLVSPPSAAANSVYAARGFLIDSTAPVWLYATASEHGVYYQYNFHNASNIFTSMIQTESAYY
;
A
#
# COMPACT_ATOMS: atom_id res chain seq x y z
N MET A 1 12.77 -44.13 3.07
CA MET A 1 13.90 -43.22 3.38
C MET A 1 13.74 -41.98 2.51
N SER A 2 13.47 -40.82 3.10
CA SER A 2 13.36 -39.54 2.38
C SER A 2 14.61 -38.70 2.65
N SER A 3 15.37 -38.34 1.62
CA SER A 3 16.48 -37.39 1.73
C SER A 3 15.94 -35.96 1.67
N LEU A 4 16.11 -35.20 2.75
CA LEU A 4 16.02 -33.74 2.72
C LEU A 4 17.23 -33.19 1.97
N ARG A 5 17.00 -32.45 0.89
CA ARG A 5 18.03 -31.60 0.30
C ARG A 5 18.05 -30.29 1.10
N ALA A 6 19.15 -30.03 1.80
CA ALA A 6 19.35 -28.71 2.41
C ALA A 6 19.28 -27.63 1.31
N PRO A 7 18.61 -26.49 1.53
CA PRO A 7 18.64 -25.41 0.56
C PRO A 7 20.10 -24.95 0.43
N VAL A 8 20.61 -24.94 -0.81
CA VAL A 8 21.80 -24.15 -1.14
C VAL A 8 21.42 -22.70 -0.82
N ARG A 9 22.14 -22.04 0.10
CA ARG A 9 22.08 -20.57 0.25
C ARG A 9 22.53 -19.96 -1.09
N GLY A 10 21.60 -19.76 -2.01
CA GLY A 10 21.83 -18.98 -3.22
C GLY A 10 21.93 -17.50 -2.86
N THR A 11 22.67 -16.73 -3.63
CA THR A 11 22.59 -15.26 -3.60
C THR A 11 21.36 -14.82 -4.38
N TYR A 12 20.74 -13.71 -3.99
CA TYR A 12 19.64 -13.15 -4.77
C TYR A 12 20.22 -12.63 -6.09
N TRP A 13 19.73 -13.14 -7.23
CA TRP A 13 20.33 -12.85 -8.54
C TRP A 13 20.44 -11.35 -8.84
N MET A 14 19.51 -10.54 -8.32
CA MET A 14 19.53 -9.10 -8.51
C MET A 14 20.68 -8.42 -7.76
N GLU A 15 21.38 -9.09 -6.84
CA GLU A 15 22.62 -8.59 -6.20
C GLU A 15 23.84 -8.82 -7.11
N THR A 16 23.91 -9.97 -7.78
CA THR A 16 25.10 -10.43 -8.50
C THR A 16 25.02 -10.29 -10.01
N ILE A 17 23.84 -10.01 -10.58
CA ILE A 17 23.69 -9.83 -12.02
C ILE A 17 24.58 -8.67 -12.49
N ALA A 18 25.28 -8.90 -13.61
CA ALA A 18 26.15 -7.90 -14.20
C ALA A 18 25.35 -6.62 -14.51
N ARG A 19 25.81 -5.48 -13.99
CA ARG A 19 25.19 -4.17 -14.26
C ARG A 19 25.59 -3.71 -15.64
N ARG A 20 24.59 -3.46 -16.47
CA ARG A 20 24.72 -2.85 -17.80
C ARG A 20 23.81 -1.63 -17.89
N ASP A 21 23.85 -0.84 -16.83
CA ASP A 21 22.95 0.28 -16.60
C ASP A 21 23.14 1.31 -17.71
N THR A 22 22.08 1.54 -18.48
CA THR A 22 22.01 2.62 -19.48
C THR A 22 20.58 3.16 -19.47
N VAL A 23 20.44 4.48 -19.56
CA VAL A 23 19.15 5.12 -19.81
C VAL A 23 19.17 5.66 -21.24
N PRO A 24 18.48 5.01 -22.21
CA PRO A 24 18.63 5.32 -23.64
C PRO A 24 18.36 6.77 -24.03
N TRP A 25 17.55 7.48 -23.26
CA TRP A 25 17.14 8.86 -23.49
C TRP A 25 17.54 9.80 -22.34
N GLY A 26 18.44 9.37 -21.45
CA GLY A 26 18.80 10.11 -20.24
C GLY A 26 19.94 11.11 -20.41
N ASP A 27 20.72 10.98 -21.49
CA ASP A 27 21.91 11.78 -21.83
C ASP A 27 22.90 12.02 -20.66
N ASP A 28 22.87 11.15 -19.66
CA ASP A 28 23.70 11.21 -18.46
C ASP A 28 24.51 9.90 -18.36
N PRO A 29 25.79 9.91 -18.80
CA PRO A 29 26.65 8.74 -18.73
C PRO A 29 27.00 8.34 -17.29
N MET A 30 26.67 9.18 -16.30
CA MET A 30 26.88 8.91 -14.87
C MET A 30 25.58 8.47 -14.17
N CYS A 31 24.46 8.34 -14.90
CA CYS A 31 23.23 7.85 -14.32
C CYS A 31 23.36 6.36 -13.97
N GLN A 32 23.46 6.07 -12.67
CA GLN A 32 23.39 4.70 -12.16
C GLN A 32 21.92 4.33 -11.97
N VAL A 33 21.46 3.29 -12.68
CA VAL A 33 20.09 2.78 -12.55
C VAL A 33 19.96 1.97 -11.26
N PHE A 34 21.01 1.21 -10.91
CA PHE A 34 21.06 0.41 -9.70
C PHE A 34 22.03 1.00 -8.66
N GLY A 35 21.50 1.37 -7.49
CA GLY A 35 22.30 1.82 -6.34
C GLY A 35 22.22 0.83 -5.18
N ASN A 36 23.23 -0.01 -5.00
CA ASN A 36 23.32 -0.84 -3.79
C ASN A 36 23.78 0.02 -2.61
N VAL A 37 22.97 0.13 -1.56
CA VAL A 37 23.25 0.94 -0.36
C VAL A 37 24.61 0.63 0.29
N LEU A 38 25.10 -0.62 0.18
CA LEU A 38 26.41 -1.01 0.71
C LEU A 38 27.56 -0.30 -0.02
N ASN A 39 27.40 0.01 -1.30
CA ASN A 39 28.37 0.78 -2.08
C ASN A 39 28.40 2.27 -1.68
N TYR A 40 27.37 2.73 -0.96
CA TYR A 40 27.27 4.09 -0.41
C TYR A 40 27.63 4.15 1.08
N GLY A 41 28.19 3.06 1.64
CA GLY A 41 28.70 3.02 3.01
C GLY A 41 27.70 2.52 4.05
N ALA A 42 26.56 1.97 3.63
CA ALA A 42 25.66 1.29 4.58
C ALA A 42 26.35 0.05 5.15
N THR A 43 26.28 -0.13 6.46
CA THR A 43 26.90 -1.27 7.14
C THR A 43 25.95 -2.45 7.28
N GLY A 44 24.64 -2.21 7.35
CA GLY A 44 23.61 -3.25 7.50
C GLY A 44 23.68 -4.03 8.81
N ASN A 45 24.39 -3.52 9.83
CA ASN A 45 24.62 -4.24 11.09
C ASN A 45 23.51 -4.04 12.15
N GLY A 46 22.52 -3.19 11.86
CA GLY A 46 21.42 -2.85 12.77
C GLY A 46 21.80 -1.94 13.94
N VAL A 47 23.02 -1.38 13.95
CA VAL A 47 23.56 -0.50 15.01
C VAL A 47 23.99 0.85 14.43
N THR A 48 24.73 0.85 13.33
CA THR A 48 25.17 2.07 12.65
C THR A 48 23.98 2.73 11.95
N ASP A 49 23.91 4.06 12.04
CA ASP A 49 22.94 4.83 11.29
C ASP A 49 23.30 4.88 9.80
N ASP A 50 22.60 4.05 9.01
CA ASP A 50 22.79 3.95 7.57
C ASP A 50 21.95 4.98 6.77
N THR A 51 21.28 5.95 7.43
CA THR A 51 20.38 6.92 6.78
C THR A 51 21.08 7.69 5.66
N ALA A 52 22.31 8.15 5.89
CA ALA A 52 23.07 8.90 4.89
C ALA A 52 23.39 8.04 3.65
N ALA A 53 23.78 6.78 3.85
CA ALA A 53 24.09 5.84 2.77
C ALA A 53 22.84 5.48 1.96
N ILE A 54 21.71 5.25 2.62
CA ILE A 54 20.42 4.98 1.97
C ILE A 54 19.98 6.19 1.13
N LYS A 55 20.02 7.40 1.71
CA LYS A 55 19.70 8.64 0.98
C LYS A 55 20.64 8.87 -0.20
N ALA A 56 21.94 8.59 -0.04
CA ALA A 56 22.91 8.70 -1.12
C ALA A 56 22.63 7.71 -2.26
N ALA A 57 22.24 6.47 -1.94
CA ALA A 57 21.83 5.49 -2.95
C ALA A 57 20.53 5.88 -3.67
N MET A 58 19.55 6.43 -2.94
CA MET A 58 18.28 6.88 -3.49
C MET A 58 18.41 8.14 -4.36
N ASN A 59 19.37 9.03 -4.04
CA ASN A 59 19.61 10.27 -4.78
C ASN A 59 20.77 10.16 -5.80
N GLY A 60 21.52 9.06 -5.76
CA GLY A 60 22.67 8.80 -6.63
C GLY A 60 22.29 8.85 -8.10
N GLY A 61 23.14 9.49 -8.91
CA GLY A 61 22.91 9.64 -10.36
C GLY A 61 21.91 10.74 -10.75
N ARG A 62 21.80 11.81 -9.94
CA ARG A 62 21.00 13.02 -10.23
C ARG A 62 19.52 12.71 -10.50
N ARG A 63 18.90 11.97 -9.57
CA ARG A 63 17.50 11.55 -9.67
C ARG A 63 16.52 12.72 -9.57
N CYS A 64 15.27 12.45 -9.93
CA CYS A 64 14.20 13.44 -9.87
C CYS A 64 13.81 13.72 -8.41
N GLY A 65 14.12 14.91 -7.91
CA GLY A 65 13.81 15.37 -6.55
C GLY A 65 12.96 16.64 -6.55
N GLU A 66 13.16 17.52 -5.56
CA GLU A 66 12.47 18.81 -5.45
C GLU A 66 12.49 19.58 -6.79
N LYS A 67 11.36 20.18 -7.18
CA LYS A 67 11.18 20.99 -8.42
C LYS A 67 11.35 20.23 -9.73
N CYS A 68 11.51 18.90 -9.71
CA CYS A 68 11.62 18.10 -10.93
C CYS A 68 10.26 17.77 -11.56
N ASN A 69 9.16 17.78 -10.80
CA ASN A 69 7.77 17.49 -11.22
C ASN A 69 7.51 16.07 -11.78
N GLY A 70 8.54 15.29 -12.10
CA GLY A 70 8.45 13.91 -12.58
C GLY A 70 9.50 13.60 -13.66
N SER A 71 9.87 12.33 -13.81
CA SER A 71 10.82 11.91 -14.84
C SER A 71 10.67 10.44 -15.19
N THR A 72 10.83 10.08 -16.47
CA THR A 72 10.93 8.67 -16.92
C THR A 72 12.36 8.17 -17.01
N THR A 73 13.34 9.07 -16.98
CA THR A 73 14.78 8.78 -17.13
C THR A 73 15.53 8.78 -15.80
N LYS A 74 14.89 9.22 -14.72
CA LYS A 74 15.51 9.45 -13.40
C LYS A 74 14.67 8.88 -12.23
N ASN A 75 14.08 7.71 -12.44
CA ASN A 75 13.21 7.02 -11.48
C ASN A 75 13.98 6.30 -10.38
N ALA A 76 13.35 6.12 -9.20
CA ALA A 76 13.88 5.33 -8.09
C ALA A 76 12.96 4.18 -7.66
N ILE A 77 13.58 3.01 -7.44
CA ILE A 77 12.93 1.76 -7.05
C ILE A 77 13.76 1.14 -5.92
N VAL A 78 13.09 0.68 -4.86
CA VAL A 78 13.72 0.02 -3.70
C VAL A 78 13.36 -1.45 -3.70
N ILE A 79 14.37 -2.33 -3.83
CA ILE A 79 14.18 -3.79 -3.83
C ILE A 79 15.17 -4.42 -2.87
N GLY A 80 14.65 -5.04 -1.81
CA GLY A 80 15.43 -5.87 -0.90
C GLY A 80 15.66 -7.29 -1.43
N ASN A 81 16.60 -7.99 -0.80
CA ASN A 81 16.85 -9.40 -1.05
C ASN A 81 15.65 -10.22 -0.55
N VAL A 82 15.07 -11.07 -1.42
CA VAL A 82 13.90 -11.87 -1.05
C VAL A 82 14.24 -13.06 -0.14
N LEU A 83 15.48 -13.55 -0.20
CA LEU A 83 15.98 -14.68 0.59
C LEU A 83 16.35 -14.24 2.01
N ASP A 84 16.73 -12.97 2.17
CA ASP A 84 17.05 -12.34 3.45
C ASP A 84 16.61 -10.87 3.40
N ARG A 85 15.37 -10.60 3.82
CA ARG A 85 14.77 -9.26 3.68
C ARG A 85 15.50 -8.26 4.58
N PRO A 86 16.03 -7.14 4.03
CA PRO A 86 16.65 -6.12 4.86
C PRO A 86 15.63 -5.51 5.83
N LEU A 87 16.07 -5.34 7.07
CA LEU A 87 15.34 -4.69 8.15
C LEU A 87 15.82 -3.24 8.28
N ILE A 88 14.93 -2.29 8.01
CA ILE A 88 15.18 -0.85 8.17
C ILE A 88 14.53 -0.41 9.49
N ILE A 89 15.34 0.01 10.45
CA ILE A 89 14.89 0.41 11.78
C ILE A 89 14.96 1.94 11.90
N ALA A 90 13.85 2.58 12.27
CA ALA A 90 13.88 3.99 12.62
C ALA A 90 14.60 4.19 13.96
N SER A 91 15.55 5.12 14.02
CA SER A 91 16.26 5.44 15.26
C SER A 91 15.34 6.13 16.27
N SER A 92 15.73 6.11 17.54
CA SER A 92 15.00 6.81 18.63
C SER A 92 15.02 8.33 18.50
N SER A 93 15.84 8.87 17.60
CA SER A 93 15.90 10.29 17.24
C SER A 93 15.39 10.55 15.81
N PHE A 94 14.71 9.60 15.18
CA PHE A 94 14.22 9.74 13.82
C PHE A 94 13.15 10.84 13.74
N VAL A 95 13.26 11.70 12.72
CA VAL A 95 12.30 12.76 12.40
C VAL A 95 11.96 12.65 10.92
N GLY A 96 10.67 12.58 10.58
CA GLY A 96 10.19 12.51 9.20
C GLY A 96 8.77 11.97 9.10
N LEU A 97 8.15 12.15 7.92
CA LEU A 97 6.78 11.66 7.63
C LEU A 97 6.70 10.14 7.60
N GLY A 98 7.78 9.48 7.18
CA GLY A 98 7.99 8.06 7.33
C GLY A 98 9.39 7.63 6.93
N VAL A 99 9.75 6.38 7.23
CA VAL A 99 11.10 5.84 6.96
C VAL A 99 11.42 5.85 5.46
N LEU A 100 10.43 5.51 4.64
CA LEU A 100 10.50 5.65 3.18
C LEU A 100 9.34 6.53 2.70
N PRO A 101 9.55 7.82 2.46
CA PRO A 101 8.54 8.69 1.86
C PRO A 101 8.55 8.57 0.32
N THR A 102 7.37 8.50 -0.29
CA THR A 102 7.21 8.61 -1.75
C THR A 102 6.92 10.03 -2.23
N ASP A 103 6.65 10.94 -1.30
CA ASP A 103 6.51 12.36 -1.52
C ASP A 103 6.93 13.12 -0.26
N GLU A 104 7.40 14.34 -0.44
CA GLU A 104 8.01 15.16 0.60
C GLU A 104 7.44 16.57 0.56
N TYR A 105 7.12 17.14 1.72
CA TYR A 105 6.76 18.56 1.81
C TYR A 105 8.01 19.43 1.63
N THR A 106 7.92 20.45 0.77
CA THR A 106 9.01 21.41 0.56
C THR A 106 9.13 22.44 1.69
N GLY A 107 8.04 22.64 2.45
CA GLY A 107 7.90 23.77 3.38
C GLY A 107 7.74 25.12 2.69
N GLY A 108 7.62 25.15 1.35
CA GLY A 108 7.61 26.37 0.53
C GLY A 108 6.25 27.07 0.39
N GLY A 109 5.26 26.67 1.18
CA GLY A 109 3.92 27.27 1.18
C GLY A 109 2.85 26.32 0.64
N ILE A 110 1.96 26.83 -0.22
CA ILE A 110 0.79 26.12 -0.74
C ILE A 110 1.10 25.53 -2.12
N GLY A 111 0.83 24.24 -2.31
CA GLY A 111 0.95 23.49 -3.55
C GLY A 111 -0.20 23.74 -4.53
N THR A 112 -0.11 23.15 -5.71
CA THR A 112 -1.10 23.33 -6.80
C THR A 112 -2.47 22.72 -6.50
N ASP A 113 -2.55 21.81 -5.53
CA ASP A 113 -3.79 21.20 -5.05
C ASP A 113 -4.42 21.97 -3.88
N GLY A 114 -3.86 23.13 -3.51
CA GLY A 114 -4.32 23.95 -2.40
C GLY A 114 -3.87 23.46 -1.02
N ARG A 115 -3.04 22.42 -0.94
CA ARG A 115 -2.48 21.87 0.31
C ARG A 115 -1.02 22.31 0.50
N GLY A 116 -0.30 21.74 1.46
CA GLY A 116 1.14 22.03 1.62
C GLY A 116 1.90 21.68 0.34
N GLN A 117 2.85 22.52 -0.06
CA GLN A 117 3.64 22.28 -1.26
C GLN A 117 4.48 21.00 -1.12
N GLU A 118 4.32 20.09 -2.07
CA GLU A 118 4.99 18.79 -2.15
C GLU A 118 5.99 18.75 -3.33
N TRP A 119 6.90 17.78 -3.33
CA TRP A 119 7.88 17.59 -4.41
C TRP A 119 7.21 17.20 -5.72
N PHE A 120 6.16 16.37 -5.63
CA PHE A 120 5.39 15.90 -6.77
C PHE A 120 3.91 16.23 -6.59
N VAL A 121 3.21 16.42 -7.71
CA VAL A 121 1.75 16.46 -7.68
C VAL A 121 1.25 15.05 -7.42
N ASN A 122 0.45 14.84 -6.38
CA ASN A 122 0.02 13.50 -5.95
C ASN A 122 -0.65 12.66 -7.06
N THR A 123 -1.47 13.25 -7.92
CA THR A 123 -2.12 12.59 -9.07
C THR A 123 -1.16 12.27 -10.23
N ALA A 124 0.05 12.81 -10.21
CA ALA A 124 1.11 12.58 -11.20
C ALA A 124 2.33 11.86 -10.61
N ASN A 125 2.23 11.35 -9.37
CA ASN A 125 3.34 10.72 -8.68
C ASN A 125 3.48 9.22 -9.03
N PHE A 126 3.88 8.94 -10.27
CA PHE A 126 3.95 7.60 -10.87
C PHE A 126 5.25 6.82 -10.59
N TYR A 127 5.30 5.57 -11.04
CA TYR A 127 6.53 4.76 -11.22
C TYR A 127 7.37 4.47 -9.95
N ARG A 128 6.71 4.12 -8.85
CA ARG A 128 7.39 3.74 -7.59
C ARG A 128 7.19 2.28 -7.25
N GLN A 129 8.24 1.61 -6.79
CA GLN A 129 8.16 0.24 -6.33
C GLN A 129 8.97 0.07 -5.05
N ILE A 130 8.36 -0.57 -4.05
CA ILE A 130 9.03 -0.99 -2.82
C ILE A 130 8.75 -2.47 -2.61
N ARG A 131 9.81 -3.28 -2.57
CA ARG A 131 9.68 -4.74 -2.50
C ARG A 131 10.65 -5.39 -1.53
N ASN A 132 10.21 -6.47 -0.90
CA ASN A 132 11.06 -7.37 -0.11
C ASN A 132 11.79 -6.68 1.04
N VAL A 133 11.15 -5.75 1.75
CA VAL A 133 11.77 -5.05 2.88
C VAL A 133 10.94 -5.20 4.15
N ILE A 134 11.59 -5.12 5.30
CA ILE A 134 10.93 -4.97 6.60
C ILE A 134 11.23 -3.56 7.09
N ILE A 135 10.21 -2.80 7.49
CA ILE A 135 10.36 -1.47 8.06
C ILE A 135 9.85 -1.49 9.49
N ASP A 136 10.66 -1.02 10.44
CA ASP A 136 10.37 -1.07 11.86
C ASP A 136 10.55 0.28 12.53
N VAL A 137 9.45 0.86 12.98
CA VAL A 137 9.39 2.15 13.68
C VAL A 137 9.13 1.99 15.18
N ARG A 138 9.21 0.77 15.73
CA ARG A 138 8.97 0.54 17.17
C ARG A 138 9.98 1.25 18.08
N ASN A 139 11.17 1.56 17.56
CA ASN A 139 12.20 2.30 18.28
C ASN A 139 12.09 3.83 18.11
N ALA A 140 11.22 4.32 17.22
CA ALA A 140 11.03 5.75 16.99
C ALA A 140 10.39 6.44 18.21
N PRO A 141 10.60 7.76 18.41
CA PRO A 141 10.05 8.47 19.55
C PRO A 141 8.51 8.52 19.52
N ALA A 142 7.87 8.19 20.64
CA ALA A 142 6.41 8.09 20.76
C ALA A 142 5.66 9.45 20.67
N SER A 143 6.38 10.57 20.71
CA SER A 143 5.83 11.93 20.62
C SER A 143 5.60 12.40 19.18
N GLU A 144 6.17 11.72 18.18
CA GLU A 144 6.09 12.12 16.78
C GLU A 144 5.02 11.34 16.03
N ILE A 145 4.37 12.01 15.07
CA ILE A 145 3.53 11.32 14.10
C ILE A 145 4.46 10.58 13.14
N MET A 146 4.50 9.25 13.23
CA MET A 146 5.48 8.41 12.54
C MET A 146 4.80 7.27 11.78
N ALA A 147 5.01 7.23 10.46
CA ALA A 147 4.63 6.10 9.64
C ALA A 147 5.87 5.26 9.25
N CYS A 148 5.70 3.96 9.04
CA CYS A 148 6.73 3.19 8.31
C CYS A 148 6.90 3.74 6.88
N LEU A 149 5.79 4.15 6.28
CA LEU A 149 5.72 4.54 4.87
C LEU A 149 4.75 5.71 4.71
N HIS A 150 5.23 6.83 4.17
CA HIS A 150 4.37 7.87 3.62
C HIS A 150 4.17 7.56 2.13
N TYR A 151 3.03 6.95 1.79
CA TYR A 151 2.77 6.37 0.47
C TYR A 151 1.74 7.16 -0.34
N GLN A 152 2.09 8.40 -0.64
CA GLN A 152 1.31 9.27 -1.52
C GLN A 152 1.77 9.08 -2.96
N VAL A 153 0.96 8.38 -3.77
CA VAL A 153 1.35 7.93 -5.11
C VAL A 153 0.17 7.93 -6.08
N ALA A 154 0.48 7.85 -7.37
CA ALA A 154 -0.47 7.65 -8.47
C ALA A 154 -0.34 6.23 -9.07
N GLN A 155 -0.77 6.05 -10.32
CA GLN A 155 -0.71 4.80 -11.07
C GLN A 155 0.73 4.28 -11.28
N ALA A 156 0.84 3.04 -11.76
CA ALA A 156 2.12 2.36 -12.03
C ALA A 156 3.04 2.26 -10.80
N THR A 157 2.42 2.15 -9.61
CA THR A 157 3.13 1.98 -8.34
C THR A 157 2.76 0.66 -7.67
N ASN A 158 3.66 0.07 -6.88
CA ASN A 158 3.35 -1.14 -6.10
C ASN A 158 4.19 -1.30 -4.82
N LEU A 159 3.55 -1.92 -3.84
CA LEU A 159 4.16 -2.48 -2.64
C LEU A 159 4.00 -4.00 -2.68
N GLN A 160 5.10 -4.74 -2.52
CA GLN A 160 5.05 -6.20 -2.59
C GLN A 160 6.01 -6.84 -1.60
N ASN A 161 5.52 -7.82 -0.83
CA ASN A 161 6.33 -8.55 0.15
C ASN A 161 7.04 -7.60 1.15
N VAL A 162 6.28 -6.64 1.66
CA VAL A 162 6.73 -5.65 2.65
C VAL A 162 6.10 -5.96 3.99
N GLU A 163 6.88 -5.88 5.06
CA GLU A 163 6.41 -6.01 6.43
C GLU A 163 6.61 -4.69 7.18
N LEU A 164 5.54 -4.17 7.79
CA LEU A 164 5.54 -2.87 8.48
C LEU A 164 5.29 -3.08 9.97
N ARG A 165 6.26 -2.70 10.80
CA ARG A 165 6.24 -2.88 12.26
C ARG A 165 6.23 -1.51 12.95
N ALA A 166 5.11 -1.19 13.56
CA ALA A 166 4.90 -0.08 14.49
C ALA A 166 4.39 -0.62 15.84
N GLY A 167 4.69 0.08 16.94
CA GLY A 167 4.32 -0.33 18.29
C GLY A 167 3.07 0.39 18.81
N PRO A 168 2.51 -0.04 19.95
CA PRO A 168 1.43 0.69 20.61
C PRO A 168 1.89 2.13 20.92
N GLY A 169 1.13 3.13 20.45
CA GLY A 169 1.49 4.55 20.64
C GLY A 169 2.45 5.13 19.60
N SER A 170 2.94 4.34 18.63
CA SER A 170 3.47 4.89 17.37
C SER A 170 2.29 5.53 16.63
N LYS A 171 2.04 6.81 16.87
CA LYS A 171 0.93 7.51 16.21
C LYS A 171 1.28 7.66 14.74
N GLY A 172 0.71 6.83 13.86
CA GLY A 172 0.61 7.23 12.46
C GLY A 172 -0.30 8.46 12.35
N ILE A 173 -0.32 9.15 11.21
CA ILE A 173 -1.45 10.04 10.90
C ILE A 173 -2.69 9.15 11.06
N GLY A 174 -3.53 9.37 12.09
CA GLY A 174 -4.68 8.50 12.41
C GLY A 174 -4.67 7.74 13.75
N GLY A 175 -3.60 7.73 14.56
CA GLY A 175 -3.58 7.03 15.87
C GLY A 175 -3.05 5.58 15.78
N ASP A 176 -3.57 4.64 16.60
CA ASP A 176 -3.26 3.19 16.53
C ASP A 176 -3.96 2.52 15.32
N VAL A 177 -3.77 3.14 14.15
CA VAL A 177 -4.29 2.69 12.86
C VAL A 177 -3.13 2.14 12.05
N ARG A 178 -3.28 0.94 11.48
CA ARG A 178 -2.17 0.30 10.76
C ARG A 178 -2.03 0.71 9.30
N LEU A 179 -3.14 0.84 8.60
CA LEU A 179 -3.21 1.49 7.29
C LEU A 179 -4.18 2.66 7.41
N TYR A 180 -3.64 3.86 7.31
CA TYR A 180 -4.42 5.09 7.30
C TYR A 180 -4.22 5.78 5.95
N GLY A 181 -5.31 6.05 5.23
CA GLY A 181 -5.17 6.65 3.91
C GLY A 181 -6.47 7.06 3.26
N GLY A 182 -6.32 7.79 2.17
CA GLY A 182 -7.42 8.14 1.28
C GLY A 182 -6.88 8.38 -0.13
N ALA A 183 -7.57 7.83 -1.11
CA ALA A 183 -7.22 7.96 -2.53
C ALA A 183 -8.45 7.70 -3.38
N GLN A 184 -8.48 8.27 -4.59
CA GLN A 184 -9.58 8.07 -5.55
C GLN A 184 -9.93 6.58 -5.70
N GLN A 185 -8.94 5.75 -6.02
CA GLN A 185 -9.10 4.30 -6.09
C GLN A 185 -7.82 3.56 -5.75
N PHE A 186 -7.96 2.35 -5.20
CA PHE A 186 -6.87 1.40 -5.04
C PHE A 186 -7.37 -0.05 -5.09
N THR A 187 -6.45 -0.96 -5.41
CA THR A 187 -6.64 -2.41 -5.20
C THR A 187 -5.59 -2.90 -4.23
N ALA A 188 -6.05 -3.36 -3.08
CA ALA A 188 -5.23 -3.92 -2.01
C ALA A 188 -5.52 -5.42 -1.90
N GLN A 189 -4.48 -6.25 -1.94
CA GLN A 189 -4.66 -7.69 -1.87
C GLN A 189 -3.59 -8.40 -1.06
N ARG A 190 -3.97 -9.53 -0.45
CA ARG A 190 -3.07 -10.40 0.34
C ARG A 190 -2.40 -9.65 1.49
N LEU A 191 -3.18 -8.85 2.20
CA LEU A 191 -2.74 -8.12 3.39
C LEU A 191 -3.07 -8.90 4.65
N ARG A 192 -2.20 -8.84 5.65
CA ARG A 192 -2.42 -9.42 6.97
C ARG A 192 -2.28 -8.36 8.06
N PHE A 193 -3.25 -8.31 8.96
CA PHE A 193 -3.28 -7.45 10.13
C PHE A 193 -3.47 -8.31 11.39
N ASP A 194 -2.67 -8.10 12.43
CA ASP A 194 -2.68 -8.91 13.66
C ASP A 194 -2.36 -8.05 14.88
N GLY A 195 -3.29 -7.96 15.84
CA GLY A 195 -3.06 -7.29 17.12
C GLY A 195 -3.11 -5.75 17.08
N TYR A 196 -4.13 -5.15 16.46
CA TYR A 196 -4.27 -3.69 16.32
C TYR A 196 -5.59 -3.16 16.87
N ASP A 197 -5.63 -1.92 17.35
CA ASP A 197 -6.92 -1.27 17.64
C ASP A 197 -7.70 -1.08 16.34
N THR A 198 -7.16 -0.36 15.35
CA THR A 198 -7.78 -0.24 14.03
C THR A 198 -6.84 -0.76 12.93
N ALA A 199 -7.25 -1.78 12.17
CA ALA A 199 -6.39 -2.32 11.10
C ALA A 199 -6.32 -1.39 9.89
N VAL A 200 -7.47 -0.95 9.38
CA VAL A 200 -7.57 -0.07 8.21
C VAL A 200 -8.51 1.09 8.51
N HIS A 201 -8.07 2.32 8.24
CA HIS A 201 -8.94 3.49 8.20
C HIS A 201 -8.80 4.15 6.81
N VAL A 202 -9.88 4.09 6.04
CA VAL A 202 -10.03 4.92 4.83
C VAL A 202 -10.85 6.14 5.19
N PHE A 203 -10.25 7.32 5.04
CA PHE A 203 -10.93 8.58 5.35
C PHE A 203 -11.54 9.27 4.13
N TRP A 204 -11.18 8.82 2.92
CA TRP A 204 -11.77 9.29 1.68
C TRP A 204 -11.44 8.34 0.51
N ASP A 205 -12.41 8.07 -0.36
CA ASP A 205 -12.20 7.43 -1.66
C ASP A 205 -13.37 7.67 -2.65
N TRP A 206 -13.19 7.21 -3.88
CA TRP A 206 -14.30 6.89 -4.79
C TRP A 206 -14.64 5.39 -4.71
N GLY A 207 -13.61 4.54 -4.72
CA GLY A 207 -13.82 3.10 -4.58
C GLY A 207 -12.54 2.28 -4.40
N TRP A 208 -12.53 1.37 -3.42
CA TRP A 208 -11.41 0.46 -3.17
C TRP A 208 -11.84 -1.01 -3.20
N VAL A 209 -10.94 -1.86 -3.72
CA VAL A 209 -11.09 -3.32 -3.68
C VAL A 209 -10.08 -3.91 -2.69
N TRP A 210 -10.60 -4.68 -1.74
CA TRP A 210 -9.85 -5.39 -0.70
C TRP A 210 -10.01 -6.89 -0.91
N LYS A 211 -8.95 -7.56 -1.37
CA LYS A 211 -9.02 -8.99 -1.70
C LYS A 211 -8.06 -9.83 -0.85
N SER A 212 -8.55 -10.93 -0.29
CA SER A 212 -7.69 -11.85 0.47
C SER A 212 -7.00 -11.14 1.65
N VAL A 213 -7.75 -10.31 2.37
CA VAL A 213 -7.27 -9.67 3.60
C VAL A 213 -7.54 -10.60 4.77
N THR A 214 -6.54 -10.76 5.65
CA THR A 214 -6.67 -11.55 6.89
C THR A 214 -6.48 -10.63 8.08
N MET A 215 -7.46 -10.59 8.99
CA MET A 215 -7.39 -9.81 10.22
C MET A 215 -7.56 -10.72 11.43
N ALA A 216 -6.65 -10.63 12.39
CA ALA A 216 -6.71 -11.38 13.64
C ALA A 216 -6.50 -10.47 14.85
N ASN A 217 -7.27 -10.65 15.93
CA ASN A 217 -7.07 -9.94 17.19
C ASN A 217 -7.10 -8.40 17.00
N VAL A 218 -8.10 -7.90 16.27
CA VAL A 218 -8.24 -6.47 15.93
C VAL A 218 -9.51 -5.92 16.59
N ASN A 219 -9.50 -4.71 17.14
CA ASN A 219 -10.73 -4.11 17.65
C ASN A 219 -11.65 -3.67 16.49
N VAL A 220 -11.17 -2.85 15.57
CA VAL A 220 -11.87 -2.42 14.35
C VAL A 220 -11.10 -2.86 13.10
N GLY A 221 -11.71 -3.70 12.27
CA GLY A 221 -11.12 -4.19 11.02
C GLY A 221 -10.98 -3.09 9.97
N PHE A 222 -12.08 -2.79 9.27
CA PHE A 222 -12.17 -1.69 8.31
C PHE A 222 -12.97 -0.53 8.89
N ARG A 223 -12.37 0.65 8.96
CA ARG A 223 -13.02 1.90 9.33
C ARG A 223 -13.14 2.79 8.09
N PHE A 224 -14.35 2.92 7.58
CA PHE A 224 -14.72 3.73 6.43
C PHE A 224 -15.45 4.98 6.92
N VAL A 225 -14.68 5.90 7.49
CA VAL A 225 -15.20 7.07 8.20
C VAL A 225 -14.39 8.30 7.80
N ALA A 226 -15.06 9.31 7.26
CA ALA A 226 -14.40 10.57 6.91
C ALA A 226 -13.81 11.28 8.13
N ILE A 227 -12.69 11.98 7.94
CA ILE A 227 -12.00 12.76 8.99
C ILE A 227 -12.45 14.22 9.01
N ASP A 228 -13.11 14.68 7.96
CA ASP A 228 -13.68 16.02 7.86
C ASP A 228 -15.08 15.96 7.20
N PRO A 229 -15.92 17.00 7.36
CA PRO A 229 -17.28 17.02 6.79
C PRO A 229 -17.34 17.07 5.26
N SER A 230 -16.23 17.37 4.58
CA SER A 230 -16.14 17.40 3.12
C SER A 230 -15.63 16.07 2.52
N GLY A 231 -15.03 15.22 3.34
CA GLY A 231 -14.60 13.87 2.97
C GLY A 231 -15.77 12.91 2.83
N SER A 232 -15.69 12.03 1.83
CA SER A 232 -16.63 10.95 1.61
C SER A 232 -15.88 9.65 1.38
N VAL A 233 -16.36 8.56 1.97
CA VAL A 233 -15.93 7.21 1.59
C VAL A 233 -17.03 6.69 0.67
N GLY A 234 -16.68 6.51 -0.60
CA GLY A 234 -17.61 6.16 -1.67
C GLY A 234 -18.00 4.69 -1.59
N SER A 235 -17.10 3.78 -1.95
CA SER A 235 -17.41 2.35 -2.04
C SER A 235 -16.23 1.46 -1.64
N ALA A 236 -16.53 0.33 -0.99
CA ALA A 236 -15.53 -0.66 -0.63
C ALA A 236 -16.02 -2.08 -0.95
N SER A 237 -15.23 -2.84 -1.71
CA SER A 237 -15.49 -4.26 -1.98
C SER A 237 -14.51 -5.12 -1.18
N ILE A 238 -15.02 -5.88 -0.21
CA ILE A 238 -14.21 -6.81 0.60
C ILE A 238 -14.50 -8.24 0.12
N VAL A 239 -13.50 -8.89 -0.48
CA VAL A 239 -13.63 -10.19 -1.17
C VAL A 239 -12.61 -11.19 -0.63
N ASP A 240 -13.02 -12.44 -0.43
CA ASP A 240 -12.17 -13.55 0.04
C ASP A 240 -11.36 -13.24 1.31
N SER A 241 -11.91 -12.42 2.19
CA SER A 241 -11.22 -11.93 3.39
C SER A 241 -11.71 -12.66 4.64
N SER A 242 -10.83 -12.81 5.63
CA SER A 242 -11.10 -13.55 6.87
C SER A 242 -10.83 -12.69 8.10
N PHE A 243 -11.69 -12.84 9.11
CA PHE A 243 -11.65 -12.08 10.35
C PHE A 243 -11.75 -13.06 11.53
N ALA A 244 -10.76 -13.05 12.41
CA ALA A 244 -10.72 -13.88 13.61
C ALA A 244 -10.49 -12.99 14.84
N ASN A 245 -11.32 -13.12 15.87
CA ASN A 245 -11.25 -12.25 17.06
C ASN A 245 -11.26 -10.75 16.69
N VAL A 246 -12.21 -10.35 15.85
CA VAL A 246 -12.39 -8.95 15.45
C VAL A 246 -13.69 -8.43 16.05
N ASN A 247 -13.62 -7.38 16.89
CA ASN A 247 -14.80 -6.87 17.59
C ASN A 247 -15.78 -6.19 16.62
N THR A 248 -15.27 -5.31 15.75
CA THR A 248 -16.03 -4.66 14.68
C THR A 248 -15.34 -4.92 13.35
N ALA A 249 -15.88 -5.80 12.50
CA ALA A 249 -15.27 -6.12 11.21
C ALA A 249 -15.27 -4.92 10.25
N VAL A 250 -16.39 -4.20 10.16
CA VAL A 250 -16.55 -3.00 9.32
C VAL A 250 -17.30 -1.94 10.11
N LEU A 251 -16.71 -0.75 10.20
CA LEU A 251 -17.27 0.46 10.80
C LEU A 251 -17.44 1.51 9.70
N VAL A 252 -18.67 1.97 9.48
CA VAL A 252 -18.98 3.02 8.50
C VAL A 252 -19.63 4.20 9.21
N SER A 253 -19.49 5.41 8.64
CA SER A 253 -20.32 6.55 9.08
C SER A 253 -21.80 6.23 8.87
N PRO A 254 -22.72 6.73 9.73
CA PRO A 254 -24.15 6.59 9.49
C PRO A 254 -24.48 7.11 8.08
N PRO A 255 -25.30 6.40 7.31
CA PRO A 255 -25.77 6.94 6.04
C PRO A 255 -26.46 8.28 6.33
N SER A 256 -26.06 9.33 5.63
CA SER A 256 -26.85 10.56 5.64
C SER A 256 -28.22 10.20 5.04
N ALA A 257 -29.31 10.75 5.59
CA ALA A 257 -30.65 10.51 5.05
C ALA A 257 -30.81 10.96 3.58
N ALA A 258 -29.84 11.70 3.03
CA ALA A 258 -29.74 11.92 1.59
C ALA A 258 -29.08 10.71 0.93
N ALA A 259 -29.85 9.99 0.12
CA ALA A 259 -29.33 8.94 -0.75
C ALA A 259 -28.27 9.53 -1.71
N ASN A 260 -27.12 8.87 -1.79
CA ASN A 260 -26.09 9.19 -2.78
C ASN A 260 -26.20 8.21 -3.96
N SER A 261 -26.16 8.73 -5.18
CA SER A 261 -26.13 7.91 -6.39
C SER A 261 -24.69 7.57 -6.76
N VAL A 262 -24.29 6.31 -6.57
CA VAL A 262 -22.99 5.78 -6.99
C VAL A 262 -23.22 4.80 -8.14
N TYR A 263 -22.75 5.17 -9.33
CA TYR A 263 -22.95 4.37 -10.54
C TYR A 263 -21.95 3.21 -10.63
N ALA A 264 -22.23 2.10 -9.95
CA ALA A 264 -21.51 0.85 -10.14
C ALA A 264 -22.10 0.10 -11.34
N ALA A 265 -21.36 -0.02 -12.45
CA ALA A 265 -21.92 -0.61 -13.67
C ALA A 265 -22.40 -2.07 -13.46
N ARG A 266 -21.67 -2.90 -12.72
CA ARG A 266 -21.88 -4.36 -12.65
C ARG A 266 -21.55 -4.87 -11.25
N GLY A 267 -22.30 -5.87 -10.81
CA GLY A 267 -21.99 -6.70 -9.63
C GLY A 267 -21.10 -7.88 -10.01
N PHE A 268 -21.43 -9.07 -9.50
CA PHE A 268 -20.67 -10.31 -9.71
C PHE A 268 -20.84 -10.89 -11.12
N LEU A 269 -19.76 -10.92 -11.89
CA LEU A 269 -19.65 -11.71 -13.12
C LEU A 269 -18.98 -13.04 -12.82
N ILE A 270 -19.62 -14.14 -13.20
CA ILE A 270 -19.05 -15.47 -13.12
C ILE A 270 -19.05 -16.07 -14.51
N ASP A 271 -17.85 -16.31 -15.03
CA ASP A 271 -17.58 -16.95 -16.33
C ASP A 271 -16.85 -18.29 -16.15
N SER A 272 -16.80 -18.80 -14.91
CA SER A 272 -16.14 -20.06 -14.59
C SER A 272 -16.93 -21.25 -15.15
N THR A 273 -16.22 -22.14 -15.82
CA THR A 273 -16.72 -23.48 -16.17
C THR A 273 -16.28 -24.55 -15.17
N ALA A 274 -15.34 -24.20 -14.27
CA ALA A 274 -15.01 -25.01 -13.10
C ALA A 274 -16.06 -24.80 -12.00
N PRO A 275 -16.23 -25.78 -11.09
CA PRO A 275 -17.20 -25.68 -10.01
C PRO A 275 -17.07 -24.40 -9.16
N VAL A 276 -18.19 -23.67 -9.02
CA VAL A 276 -18.31 -22.49 -8.15
C VAL A 276 -19.47 -22.72 -7.19
N TRP A 277 -19.22 -22.53 -5.90
CA TRP A 277 -20.27 -22.57 -4.88
C TRP A 277 -20.43 -21.21 -4.23
N LEU A 278 -21.62 -20.62 -4.35
CA LEU A 278 -22.00 -19.35 -3.75
C LEU A 278 -23.03 -19.62 -2.64
N TYR A 279 -22.56 -19.70 -1.40
CA TYR A 279 -23.42 -19.87 -0.23
C TYR A 279 -23.67 -18.50 0.41
N ALA A 280 -24.94 -18.10 0.55
CA ALA A 280 -25.37 -16.91 1.27
C ALA A 280 -24.71 -15.60 0.77
N THR A 281 -24.48 -15.46 -0.54
CA THR A 281 -23.79 -14.29 -1.10
C THR A 281 -24.76 -13.14 -1.41
N ALA A 282 -24.31 -11.90 -1.24
CA ALA A 282 -25.05 -10.68 -1.60
C ALA A 282 -24.30 -9.84 -2.63
N SER A 283 -25.01 -9.31 -3.62
CA SER A 283 -24.50 -8.29 -4.54
C SER A 283 -25.63 -7.32 -4.83
N GLU A 284 -25.39 -6.02 -4.65
CA GLU A 284 -26.43 -5.01 -4.67
C GLU A 284 -25.97 -3.76 -5.42
N HIS A 285 -26.95 -3.03 -5.94
CA HIS A 285 -26.82 -1.68 -6.49
C HIS A 285 -25.92 -1.56 -7.74
N GLY A 286 -25.68 -2.65 -8.45
CA GLY A 286 -25.15 -2.65 -9.82
C GLY A 286 -26.19 -2.18 -10.85
N VAL A 287 -25.79 -1.31 -11.78
CA VAL A 287 -26.65 -0.72 -12.81
C VAL A 287 -27.12 -1.77 -13.82
N TYR A 288 -26.22 -2.63 -14.30
CA TYR A 288 -26.54 -3.64 -15.31
C TYR A 288 -27.01 -4.95 -14.70
N TYR A 289 -26.34 -5.43 -13.65
CA TYR A 289 -26.70 -6.69 -12.98
C TYR A 289 -26.06 -6.76 -11.61
N GLN A 290 -26.69 -7.56 -10.72
CA GLN A 290 -26.13 -7.93 -9.43
C GLN A 290 -25.29 -9.21 -9.54
N TYR A 291 -25.83 -10.21 -10.23
CA TYR A 291 -25.13 -11.42 -10.61
C TYR A 291 -25.33 -11.65 -12.11
N ASN A 292 -24.26 -12.02 -12.80
CA ASN A 292 -24.30 -12.46 -14.18
C ASN A 292 -23.47 -13.73 -14.32
N PHE A 293 -24.10 -14.80 -14.79
CA PHE A 293 -23.46 -16.07 -15.10
C PHE A 293 -23.31 -16.16 -16.62
N HIS A 294 -22.15 -15.80 -17.16
CA HIS A 294 -21.94 -15.70 -18.60
C HIS A 294 -21.04 -16.83 -19.10
N ASN A 295 -21.60 -17.72 -19.93
CA ASN A 295 -20.95 -18.96 -20.39
C ASN A 295 -20.40 -19.86 -19.26
N ALA A 296 -20.94 -19.71 -18.04
CA ALA A 296 -20.50 -20.44 -16.87
C ALA A 296 -21.17 -21.83 -16.76
N SER A 297 -20.50 -22.74 -16.06
CA SER A 297 -21.03 -24.07 -15.76
C SER A 297 -20.56 -24.56 -14.39
N ASN A 298 -21.24 -25.57 -13.85
CA ASN A 298 -20.96 -26.14 -12.52
C ASN A 298 -21.13 -25.14 -11.37
N ILE A 299 -22.19 -24.32 -11.42
CA ILE A 299 -22.47 -23.33 -10.38
C ILE A 299 -23.57 -23.83 -9.46
N PHE A 300 -23.27 -23.86 -8.16
CA PHE A 300 -24.25 -24.02 -7.11
C PHE A 300 -24.40 -22.70 -6.36
N THR A 301 -25.62 -22.18 -6.25
CA THR A 301 -25.92 -21.03 -5.42
C THR A 301 -27.02 -21.38 -4.42
N SER A 302 -26.90 -20.91 -3.19
CA SER A 302 -27.89 -21.12 -2.15
C SER A 302 -28.04 -19.86 -1.32
N MET A 303 -29.23 -19.28 -1.34
CA MET A 303 -29.57 -17.97 -0.76
C MET A 303 -28.68 -16.87 -1.34
N ILE A 304 -29.02 -16.37 -2.53
CA ILE A 304 -28.44 -15.13 -3.05
C ILE A 304 -29.35 -13.96 -2.69
N GLN A 305 -28.76 -12.86 -2.25
CA GLN A 305 -29.47 -11.63 -1.92
C GLN A 305 -29.05 -10.51 -2.87
N THR A 306 -30.02 -9.68 -3.27
CA THR A 306 -29.83 -8.58 -4.23
C THR A 306 -30.79 -7.43 -3.97
N GLU A 307 -30.33 -6.21 -4.20
CA GLU A 307 -31.14 -5.01 -4.37
C GLU A 307 -30.74 -4.23 -5.63
N SER A 308 -31.72 -3.63 -6.28
CA SER A 308 -31.47 -2.65 -7.35
C SER A 308 -30.93 -1.36 -6.76
N ALA A 309 -30.10 -0.66 -7.53
CA ALA A 309 -29.69 0.70 -7.15
C ALA A 309 -30.94 1.57 -6.94
N TYR A 310 -30.90 2.42 -5.92
CA TYR A 310 -32.07 3.23 -5.53
C TYR A 310 -32.25 4.50 -6.38
N TYR A 311 -31.42 4.71 -7.39
CA TYR A 311 -31.44 5.86 -8.29
C TYR A 311 -31.93 5.48 -9.70
#